data_AF-A0A398AQ86-F1
#
_entry.id   AF-A0A398AQ86-F1
#
_cell.length_a   1.000
_cell.length_b   1.000
_cell.length_c   1.000
_cell.angle_alpha   90.00
_cell.angle_beta   90.00
_cell.angle_gamma   90.00
#
_symmetry.space_group_name_H-M   'P 1'
#
loop_
_entity.id
_entity.type
_entity.pdbx_description
1 polymer ?
#
loop_
_entity_poly.entity_id
_entity_poly.type
_entity_poly.pdbx_seq_one_letter_code
_entity_poly.pdbx_strand_id
1 'polypeptide(L)'
;MYSLILRGRRLIEFQKWGHLRFASPNVLSTLSSSFSSASPADGRKRNNFTVAYLVDSLGFTTKLAESILRKVTSEAKGDPNSVLNLLKSHGFRDSHISTIISNYPRLLLLDAEKSLAPNLKFLHSRGAPTSELTEILSKVPKILGMKGDKAVGRYYDFVKDIIEADKSSNYEMSCLSALPEGSRQENIIRNVLVLRRLGVPQKLLFSLLISCSHIVSGKERFEESLKKVVEMGFDPRTSKFVEALRIVYQMSDKTVEDKVNLYNRLGFAVEDVWEMFKKYPFLLAISEKNILNSFETFMRLAFTRDEFVRMVKHCPQCIGLSSELVTKKTEFLVNTMIWTVEDVVSNPAVFGYSLEKRIVPRCNVIKALMFRGNGIPSVGYVLVCKDEVFLNRYVRKHDDKELVAELMAIFTGDRAS
;
A
#
# COMPACT_ATOMS: atom_id res chain seq x y z
N MET A 1 -20.10 -20.86 -10.08
CA MET A 1 -18.76 -21.32 -9.64
C MET A 1 -18.46 -21.03 -8.17
N TYR A 2 -19.02 -19.97 -7.55
CA TYR A 2 -18.87 -19.71 -6.09
C TYR A 2 -19.79 -20.53 -5.18
N SER A 3 -20.84 -21.16 -5.71
CA SER A 3 -21.85 -21.91 -4.95
C SER A 3 -21.43 -23.31 -4.50
N LEU A 4 -20.30 -23.82 -5.00
CA LEU A 4 -19.87 -25.21 -4.71
C LEU A 4 -18.79 -25.31 -3.62
N ILE A 5 -18.25 -24.19 -3.13
CA ILE A 5 -17.13 -24.20 -2.15
C ILE A 5 -17.59 -23.86 -0.72
N LEU A 6 -18.87 -23.49 -0.51
CA LEU A 6 -19.36 -23.02 0.79
C LEU A 6 -20.53 -23.86 1.32
N ARG A 7 -20.37 -25.20 1.39
CA ARG A 7 -21.21 -26.01 2.27
C ARG A 7 -20.68 -25.92 3.71
N GLY A 8 -21.20 -24.95 4.45
CA GLY A 8 -21.19 -25.00 5.91
C GLY A 8 -20.85 -23.68 6.62
N ARG A 9 -21.80 -22.73 6.64
CA ARG A 9 -22.26 -21.99 7.85
C ARG A 9 -23.19 -20.82 7.48
N ARG A 10 -24.48 -21.07 7.70
CA ARG A 10 -25.62 -20.18 8.03
C ARG A 10 -25.75 -18.79 7.36
N LEU A 11 -26.77 -18.74 6.48
CA LEU A 11 -27.68 -17.63 6.18
C LEU A 11 -28.16 -16.90 7.45
N ILE A 12 -28.20 -15.55 7.42
CA ILE A 12 -29.33 -14.73 7.91
C ILE A 12 -29.49 -13.50 6.98
N GLU A 13 -30.71 -13.40 6.42
CA GLU A 13 -31.46 -12.22 5.89
C GLU A 13 -30.91 -11.37 4.71
N PHE A 14 -31.24 -11.81 3.49
CA PHE A 14 -31.30 -10.97 2.27
C PHE A 14 -32.74 -10.94 1.72
N GLN A 15 -33.67 -10.25 2.40
CA GLN A 15 -35.07 -10.15 1.95
C GLN A 15 -35.61 -8.72 1.78
N LYS A 16 -34.75 -7.72 1.52
CA LYS A 16 -35.20 -6.36 1.22
C LYS A 16 -34.54 -5.78 -0.04
N TRP A 17 -34.78 -6.40 -1.19
CA TRP A 17 -34.64 -5.69 -2.47
C TRP A 17 -35.52 -6.32 -3.54
N GLY A 18 -36.72 -5.79 -3.68
CA GLY A 18 -37.59 -6.03 -4.81
C GLY A 18 -38.04 -4.67 -5.36
N HIS A 19 -38.07 -4.59 -6.68
CA HIS A 19 -38.52 -3.45 -7.49
C HIS A 19 -37.46 -2.39 -7.75
N LEU A 20 -36.95 -2.40 -8.98
CA LEU A 20 -36.95 -1.28 -9.92
C LEU A 20 -36.33 -1.79 -11.23
N ARG A 21 -37.17 -2.16 -12.19
CA ARG A 21 -36.75 -2.38 -13.59
C ARG A 21 -36.87 -1.06 -14.31
N PHE A 22 -35.82 -0.63 -15.03
CA PHE A 22 -35.96 0.29 -16.15
C PHE A 22 -34.94 0.04 -17.25
N ALA A 23 -35.35 0.46 -18.44
CA ALA A 23 -34.77 0.19 -19.74
C ALA A 23 -33.59 1.13 -20.10
N SER A 24 -32.73 0.60 -20.97
CA SER A 24 -31.66 1.26 -21.74
C SER A 24 -32.25 1.89 -23.04
N PRO A 25 -31.52 2.61 -23.93
CA PRO A 25 -30.04 2.61 -24.05
C PRO A 25 -29.31 3.86 -24.62
N ASN A 26 -27.97 3.73 -24.69
CA ASN A 26 -27.02 4.22 -25.72
C ASN A 26 -26.54 5.71 -25.66
N VAL A 27 -25.31 6.12 -26.00
CA VAL A 27 -24.10 5.47 -26.59
C VAL A 27 -22.86 6.41 -26.44
N LEU A 28 -21.68 5.78 -26.38
CA LEU A 28 -20.26 6.17 -26.65
C LEU A 28 -19.87 7.62 -27.05
N SER A 29 -18.73 8.11 -26.55
CA SER A 29 -17.44 8.05 -27.28
C SER A 29 -16.24 8.75 -26.60
N THR A 30 -15.08 8.23 -27.01
CA THR A 30 -13.64 8.42 -26.78
C THR A 30 -12.98 9.72 -27.28
N LEU A 31 -11.89 10.19 -26.63
CA LEU A 31 -10.46 10.17 -27.08
C LEU A 31 -9.59 11.37 -26.59
N SER A 32 -8.41 11.00 -26.06
CA SER A 32 -7.04 11.57 -26.17
C SER A 32 -6.78 13.04 -26.59
N SER A 33 -5.91 13.73 -25.86
CA SER A 33 -4.52 14.01 -26.32
C SER A 33 -3.70 14.87 -25.34
N SER A 34 -2.40 14.59 -25.32
CA SER A 34 -1.30 15.20 -24.57
C SER A 34 -0.87 16.56 -25.14
N PHE A 35 -0.28 17.44 -24.33
CA PHE A 35 0.83 18.31 -24.75
C PHE A 35 1.72 18.73 -23.57
N SER A 36 3.03 18.76 -23.85
CA SER A 36 4.14 19.20 -23.00
C SER A 36 4.30 20.72 -22.98
N SER A 37 4.85 21.29 -21.91
CA SER A 37 5.83 22.39 -22.02
C SER A 37 6.65 22.56 -20.73
N ALA A 38 7.89 23.01 -20.93
CA ALA A 38 8.96 23.18 -19.95
C ALA A 38 8.92 24.55 -19.25
N SER A 39 9.69 24.69 -18.14
CA SER A 39 10.58 25.82 -17.74
C SER A 39 10.79 25.82 -16.21
N PRO A 40 11.58 26.74 -15.62
CA PRO A 40 13.03 26.68 -15.42
C PRO A 40 13.43 26.49 -13.95
N ALA A 41 14.72 26.27 -13.69
CA ALA A 41 15.30 26.17 -12.36
C ALA A 41 15.28 27.52 -11.62
N ASP A 42 14.82 27.53 -10.37
CA ASP A 42 14.99 28.65 -9.44
C ASP A 42 15.52 28.13 -8.10
N GLY A 43 16.55 28.82 -7.61
CA GLY A 43 17.29 28.48 -6.40
C GLY A 43 16.52 28.86 -5.15
N ARG A 44 16.16 27.88 -4.33
CA ARG A 44 15.70 28.12 -2.96
C ARG A 44 16.56 27.34 -1.96
N LYS A 45 17.04 28.08 -0.95
CA LYS A 45 17.82 27.61 0.20
C LYS A 45 17.23 26.31 0.74
N ARG A 46 18.05 25.25 0.70
CA ARG A 46 17.76 23.93 1.23
C ARG A 46 17.73 24.01 2.77
N ASN A 47 16.56 24.31 3.34
CA ASN A 47 16.34 24.11 4.77
C ASN A 47 16.35 22.60 5.03
N ASN A 48 17.36 22.12 5.74
CA ASN A 48 17.51 20.70 6.03
C ASN A 48 16.44 20.27 7.04
N PHE A 49 15.34 19.74 6.51
CA PHE A 49 14.31 19.05 7.28
C PHE A 49 14.91 17.77 7.89
N THR A 50 15.19 17.79 9.19
CA THR A 50 15.89 16.71 9.92
C THR A 50 14.99 15.96 10.90
N VAL A 51 15.46 14.81 11.40
CA VAL A 51 14.79 14.09 12.50
C VAL A 51 14.70 14.96 13.75
N ALA A 52 15.77 15.67 14.11
CA ALA A 52 15.79 16.59 15.26
C ALA A 52 14.71 17.68 15.11
N TYR A 53 14.63 18.32 13.94
CA TYR A 53 13.59 19.31 13.65
C TYR A 53 12.17 18.77 13.88
N LEU A 54 11.88 17.54 13.43
CA LEU A 54 10.58 16.90 13.61
C LEU A 54 10.27 16.55 15.07
N VAL A 55 11.30 16.17 15.84
CA VAL A 55 11.18 15.88 17.28
C VAL A 55 10.92 17.19 18.03
N ASP A 56 11.75 18.20 17.80
CA ASP A 56 11.74 19.45 18.56
C ASP A 56 10.53 20.34 18.21
N SER A 57 10.16 20.41 16.92
CA SER A 57 9.09 21.31 16.46
C SER A 57 7.69 20.70 16.50
N LEU A 58 7.57 19.37 16.36
CA LEU A 58 6.26 18.68 16.27
C LEU A 58 6.05 17.62 17.36
N GLY A 59 7.01 17.46 18.27
CA GLY A 59 6.91 16.54 19.41
C GLY A 59 6.91 15.06 19.03
N PHE A 60 7.45 14.70 17.86
CA PHE A 60 7.48 13.30 17.43
C PHE A 60 8.52 12.48 18.18
N THR A 61 8.25 11.18 18.35
CA THR A 61 9.30 10.24 18.73
C THR A 61 10.34 10.13 17.61
N THR A 62 11.61 9.88 17.95
CA THR A 62 12.70 9.71 16.98
C THR A 62 12.35 8.68 15.90
N LYS A 63 11.74 7.55 16.28
CA LYS A 63 11.31 6.48 15.35
C LYS A 63 10.26 6.96 14.35
N LEU A 64 9.28 7.74 14.81
CA LEU A 64 8.23 8.28 13.93
C LEU A 64 8.80 9.35 13.01
N ALA A 65 9.64 10.24 13.55
CA ALA A 65 10.33 11.28 12.77
C ALA A 65 11.20 10.69 11.66
N GLU A 66 11.97 9.63 11.94
CA GLU A 66 12.70 8.87 10.91
C GLU A 66 11.78 8.27 9.85
N SER A 67 10.64 7.70 10.26
CA SER A 67 9.67 7.13 9.32
C SER A 67 9.02 8.19 8.43
N ILE A 68 8.77 9.39 8.96
CA ILE A 68 8.25 10.54 8.20
C ILE A 68 9.32 11.00 7.23
N LEU A 69 10.56 11.19 7.70
CA LEU A 69 11.67 11.65 6.87
C LEU A 69 11.91 10.72 5.67
N ARG A 70 11.93 9.40 5.88
CA ARG A 70 12.02 8.41 4.79
C ARG A 70 10.95 8.56 3.70
N LYS A 71 9.76 9.08 4.04
CA LYS A 71 8.65 9.30 3.09
C LYS A 71 8.74 10.64 2.36
N VAL A 72 9.57 11.57 2.83
CA VAL A 72 9.64 12.98 2.39
C VAL A 72 10.98 13.29 1.69
N THR A 73 12.03 12.50 1.92
CA THR A 73 13.39 12.76 1.40
C THR A 73 13.60 12.56 -0.10
N SER A 74 12.66 11.94 -0.84
CA SER A 74 12.93 11.57 -2.24
C SER A 74 12.84 12.73 -3.23
N GLU A 75 12.03 13.77 -2.98
CA GLU A 75 11.79 14.87 -3.93
C GLU A 75 11.32 16.16 -3.22
N ALA A 76 12.14 16.74 -2.35
CA ALA A 76 11.78 17.95 -1.60
C ALA A 76 11.79 19.21 -2.50
N LYS A 77 10.66 19.50 -3.16
CA LYS A 77 10.42 20.79 -3.84
C LYS A 77 9.69 21.82 -2.96
N GLY A 78 9.06 21.40 -1.86
CA GLY A 78 8.32 22.25 -0.94
C GLY A 78 9.14 22.68 0.30
N ASP A 79 8.75 23.79 0.92
CA ASP A 79 9.28 24.24 2.22
C ASP A 79 8.35 23.77 3.36
N PRO A 80 8.78 22.80 4.19
CA PRO A 80 7.97 22.32 5.30
C PRO A 80 7.57 23.43 6.28
N ASN A 81 8.43 24.42 6.52
CA ASN A 81 8.11 25.52 7.43
C ASN A 81 6.91 26.35 6.93
N SER A 82 6.89 26.67 5.64
CA SER A 82 5.76 27.37 5.01
C SER A 82 4.44 26.60 5.20
N VAL A 83 4.45 25.27 5.04
CA VAL A 83 3.26 24.43 5.26
C VAL A 83 2.79 24.49 6.72
N LEU A 84 3.71 24.35 7.68
CA LEU A 84 3.38 24.37 9.10
C LEU A 84 2.87 25.75 9.54
N ASN A 85 3.52 26.83 9.11
CA ASN A 85 3.11 28.19 9.40
C ASN A 85 1.74 28.53 8.82
N LEU A 86 1.45 28.06 7.60
CA LEU A 86 0.14 28.21 6.98
C LEU A 86 -0.96 27.51 7.77
N LEU A 87 -0.72 26.30 8.28
CA LEU A 87 -1.69 25.61 9.13
C LEU A 87 -1.91 26.37 10.45
N LYS A 88 -0.84 26.87 11.07
CA LYS A 88 -0.95 27.69 12.30
C LYS A 88 -1.75 28.97 12.07
N SER A 89 -1.54 29.66 10.94
CA SER A 89 -2.29 30.88 10.61
C SER A 89 -3.79 30.64 10.37
N HIS A 90 -4.18 29.40 10.09
CA HIS A 90 -5.58 28.98 9.95
C HIS A 90 -6.14 28.32 11.24
N GLY A 91 -5.48 28.52 12.39
CA GLY A 91 -6.00 28.11 13.70
C GLY A 91 -5.71 26.66 14.11
N PHE A 92 -4.78 25.96 13.43
CA PHE A 92 -4.40 24.60 13.80
C PHE A 92 -3.38 24.61 14.94
N ARG A 93 -3.70 23.89 16.02
CA ARG A 93 -2.76 23.63 17.13
C ARG A 93 -1.68 22.64 16.72
N ASP A 94 -0.55 22.67 17.40
CA ASP A 94 0.57 21.74 17.14
C ASP A 94 0.15 20.26 17.23
N SER A 95 -0.79 19.92 18.13
CA SER A 95 -1.34 18.56 18.22
C SER A 95 -2.13 18.13 16.98
N HIS A 96 -2.88 19.05 16.37
CA HIS A 96 -3.61 18.79 15.12
C HIS A 96 -2.61 18.62 13.97
N ILE A 97 -1.61 19.51 13.89
CA ILE A 97 -0.56 19.46 12.87
C ILE A 97 0.23 18.15 12.99
N SER A 98 0.63 17.77 14.19
CA SER A 98 1.32 16.50 14.47
C SER A 98 0.51 15.29 13.99
N THR A 99 -0.81 15.29 14.23
CA THR A 99 -1.73 14.25 13.73
C THR A 99 -1.82 14.22 12.20
N ILE A 100 -1.98 15.39 11.58
CA ILE A 100 -2.05 15.57 10.12
C ILE A 100 -0.79 15.05 9.44
N ILE A 101 0.39 15.46 9.93
CA ILE A 101 1.69 15.06 9.37
C ILE A 101 1.96 13.57 9.60
N SER A 102 1.56 13.01 10.74
CA SER A 102 1.65 11.56 10.98
C SER A 102 0.83 10.76 9.97
N ASN A 103 -0.39 11.23 9.69
CA ASN A 103 -1.32 10.56 8.77
C ASN A 103 -0.94 10.75 7.30
N TYR A 104 -0.40 11.92 6.92
CA TYR A 104 -0.01 12.23 5.54
C TYR A 104 1.27 13.07 5.44
N PRO A 105 2.45 12.45 5.65
CA PRO A 105 3.76 13.12 5.60
C PRO A 105 4.03 13.90 4.30
N ARG A 106 3.47 13.43 3.19
CA ARG A 106 3.63 14.05 1.86
C ARG A 106 3.04 15.45 1.77
N LEU A 107 2.20 15.86 2.73
CA LEU A 107 1.69 17.23 2.80
C LEU A 107 2.82 18.27 2.84
N LEU A 108 3.94 17.94 3.48
CA LEU A 108 5.11 18.81 3.62
C LEU A 108 5.87 19.05 2.31
N LEU A 109 5.60 18.24 1.28
CA LEU A 109 6.20 18.38 -0.04
C LEU A 109 5.39 19.31 -0.96
N LEU A 110 4.17 19.67 -0.56
CA LEU A 110 3.30 20.52 -1.35
C LEU A 110 3.67 21.99 -1.20
N ASP A 111 3.41 22.76 -2.25
CA ASP A 111 3.57 24.21 -2.21
C ASP A 111 2.46 24.81 -1.33
N ALA A 112 2.84 25.45 -0.22
CA ALA A 112 1.91 26.00 0.76
C ALA A 112 0.94 27.01 0.13
N GLU A 113 1.46 27.95 -0.68
CA GLU A 113 0.67 29.04 -1.24
C GLU A 113 -0.14 28.62 -2.46
N LYS A 114 0.44 27.82 -3.36
CA LYS A 114 -0.22 27.44 -4.61
C LYS A 114 -1.13 26.24 -4.46
N SER A 115 -0.86 25.34 -3.52
CA SER A 115 -1.59 24.06 -3.40
C SER A 115 -2.50 24.03 -2.17
N LEU A 116 -2.00 24.43 -1.00
CA LEU A 116 -2.72 24.25 0.26
C LEU A 116 -3.63 25.44 0.60
N ALA A 117 -3.11 26.67 0.47
CA ALA A 117 -3.82 27.89 0.84
C ALA A 117 -5.16 28.08 0.11
N PRO A 118 -5.31 27.78 -1.21
CA PRO A 118 -6.59 27.90 -1.88
C PRO A 118 -7.64 26.95 -1.30
N ASN A 119 -7.25 25.71 -1.02
CA ASN A 119 -8.13 24.70 -0.44
C ASN A 119 -8.54 25.07 1.00
N LEU A 120 -7.63 25.59 1.82
CA LEU A 120 -7.96 26.06 3.17
C LEU A 120 -8.94 27.24 3.13
N LYS A 121 -8.67 28.26 2.30
CA LYS A 121 -9.55 29.43 2.13
C LYS A 121 -10.94 29.00 1.66
N PHE A 122 -11.00 28.11 0.67
CA PHE A 122 -12.25 27.56 0.18
C PHE A 122 -13.03 26.83 1.29
N LEU A 123 -12.38 25.95 2.06
CA LEU A 123 -13.03 25.24 3.15
C LEU A 123 -13.55 26.18 4.25
N HIS A 124 -12.82 27.25 4.58
CA HIS A 124 -13.32 28.29 5.50
C HIS A 124 -14.51 29.07 4.93
N SER A 125 -14.50 29.40 3.64
CA SER A 125 -15.62 30.11 2.97
C SER A 125 -16.93 29.33 2.97
N ARG A 126 -16.89 28.01 3.21
CA ARG A 126 -18.09 27.16 3.36
C ARG A 126 -18.81 27.36 4.71
N GLY A 127 -18.25 28.15 5.62
CA GLY A 127 -18.88 28.48 6.90
C GLY A 127 -18.77 27.38 7.96
N ALA A 128 -17.91 26.37 7.76
CA ALA A 128 -17.67 25.34 8.76
C ALA A 128 -16.87 25.89 9.96
N PRO A 129 -17.19 25.48 11.20
CA PRO A 129 -16.43 25.91 12.37
C PRO A 129 -15.01 25.31 12.30
N THR A 130 -14.03 26.05 12.83
CA THR A 130 -12.62 25.63 12.83
C THR A 130 -12.43 24.27 13.50
N SER A 131 -13.21 23.95 14.53
CA SER A 131 -13.19 22.63 15.20
C SER A 131 -13.54 21.48 14.25
N GLU A 132 -14.64 21.60 13.50
CA GLU A 132 -15.06 20.63 12.47
C GLU A 132 -13.98 20.46 11.40
N LEU A 133 -13.45 21.59 10.91
CA LEU A 133 -12.40 21.59 9.91
C LEU A 133 -11.13 20.87 10.40
N THR A 134 -10.73 21.12 11.66
CA THR A 134 -9.57 20.45 12.26
C THR A 134 -9.81 18.96 12.49
N GLU A 135 -11.02 18.54 12.87
CA GLU A 135 -11.40 17.14 13.02
C GLU A 135 -11.30 16.39 11.68
N ILE A 136 -11.92 16.96 10.64
CA ILE A 136 -11.94 16.39 9.28
C ILE A 136 -10.53 16.29 8.72
N LEU A 137 -9.74 17.38 8.80
CA LEU A 137 -8.38 17.40 8.26
C LEU A 137 -7.40 16.50 9.02
N SER A 138 -7.63 16.27 10.31
CA SER A 138 -6.85 15.30 11.08
C SER A 138 -7.09 13.86 10.58
N LYS A 139 -8.33 13.54 10.17
CA LYS A 139 -8.69 12.21 9.62
C LYS A 139 -8.33 12.07 8.14
N VAL A 140 -8.49 13.12 7.34
CA VAL A 140 -8.25 13.09 5.89
C VAL A 140 -7.47 14.31 5.38
N PRO A 141 -6.18 14.42 5.74
CA PRO A 141 -5.33 15.54 5.30
C PRO A 141 -5.08 15.59 3.79
N LYS A 142 -5.32 14.48 3.06
CA LYS A 142 -5.13 14.38 1.61
C LYS A 142 -6.03 15.35 0.82
N ILE A 143 -7.15 15.81 1.40
CA ILE A 143 -8.05 16.77 0.76
C ILE A 143 -7.33 18.07 0.37
N LEU A 144 -6.32 18.50 1.15
CA LEU A 144 -5.57 19.73 0.90
C LEU A 144 -4.66 19.63 -0.34
N GLY A 145 -4.36 18.42 -0.81
CA GLY A 145 -3.60 18.21 -2.05
C GLY A 145 -4.47 18.01 -3.30
N MET A 146 -5.80 18.08 -3.17
CA MET A 146 -6.72 17.94 -4.30
C MET A 146 -6.74 19.23 -5.14
N LYS A 147 -7.01 19.07 -6.44
CA LYS A 147 -7.18 20.20 -7.36
C LYS A 147 -8.67 20.43 -7.63
N GLY A 148 -9.10 21.67 -7.49
CA GLY A 148 -10.43 22.14 -7.85
C GLY A 148 -11.44 22.14 -6.69
N ASP A 149 -11.97 23.32 -6.41
CA ASP A 149 -12.88 23.62 -5.31
C ASP A 149 -14.12 22.73 -5.28
N LYS A 150 -14.71 22.45 -6.45
CA LYS A 150 -15.87 21.54 -6.55
C LYS A 150 -15.56 20.11 -6.10
N ALA A 151 -14.34 19.62 -6.35
CA ALA A 151 -13.94 18.28 -5.91
C ALA A 151 -13.66 18.26 -4.40
N VAL A 152 -12.97 19.29 -3.90
CA VAL A 152 -12.68 19.49 -2.47
C VAL A 152 -13.97 19.61 -1.67
N GLY A 153 -14.90 20.46 -2.08
CA GLY A 153 -16.17 20.68 -1.38
C GLY A 153 -17.00 19.40 -1.27
N ARG A 154 -17.19 18.69 -2.39
CA ARG A 154 -17.93 17.42 -2.38
C ARG A 154 -17.28 16.38 -1.46
N TYR A 155 -15.96 16.28 -1.51
CA TYR A 155 -15.24 15.34 -0.66
C TYR A 155 -15.38 15.70 0.82
N TYR A 156 -15.26 16.99 1.14
CA TYR A 156 -15.48 17.51 2.49
C TYR A 156 -16.87 17.13 3.01
N ASP A 157 -17.91 17.39 2.22
CA ASP A 157 -19.29 17.12 2.61
C ASP A 157 -19.51 15.61 2.86
N PHE A 158 -18.92 14.73 2.05
CA PHE A 158 -19.00 13.28 2.25
C PHE A 158 -18.30 12.82 3.52
N VAL A 159 -17.11 13.37 3.82
CA VAL A 159 -16.38 13.01 5.03
C VAL A 159 -17.14 13.48 6.27
N LYS A 160 -17.67 14.71 6.23
CA LYS A 160 -18.52 15.26 7.29
C LYS A 160 -19.70 14.35 7.59
N ASP A 161 -20.45 13.97 6.56
CA ASP A 161 -21.63 13.12 6.71
C ASP A 161 -21.28 11.72 7.26
N ILE A 162 -20.16 11.12 6.84
CA ILE A 162 -19.72 9.82 7.39
C ILE A 162 -19.33 9.95 8.86
N ILE A 163 -18.65 11.04 9.24
CA ILE A 163 -18.29 11.29 10.64
C ILE A 163 -19.55 11.46 11.48
N GLU A 164 -20.53 12.21 11.00
CA GLU A 164 -21.76 12.48 11.74
C GLU A 164 -22.64 11.22 11.86
N ALA A 165 -22.69 10.41 10.81
CA ALA A 165 -23.43 9.16 10.84
C ALA A 165 -22.83 8.07 11.73
N ASP A 166 -21.54 8.18 12.08
CA ASP A 166 -20.94 7.31 13.09
C ASP A 166 -21.28 7.78 14.52
N LYS A 167 -21.74 9.03 14.70
CA LYS A 167 -22.25 9.53 15.99
C LYS A 167 -23.72 9.17 16.23
N SER A 168 -24.51 9.02 15.17
CA SER A 168 -25.95 8.73 15.25
C SER A 168 -26.40 7.67 14.24
N SER A 169 -27.05 6.61 14.74
CA SER A 169 -27.57 5.51 13.92
C SER A 169 -28.71 5.92 12.97
N ASN A 170 -29.39 7.03 13.27
CA ASN A 170 -30.53 7.54 12.51
C ASN A 170 -30.14 8.68 11.55
N TYR A 171 -28.84 8.91 11.33
CA TYR A 171 -28.37 9.96 10.44
C TYR A 171 -28.69 9.64 8.98
N GLU A 172 -29.61 10.40 8.40
CA GLU A 172 -29.80 10.45 6.95
C GLU A 172 -28.76 11.36 6.33
N MET A 173 -28.07 10.84 5.31
CA MET A 173 -26.96 11.53 4.68
C MET A 173 -27.47 12.68 3.82
N SER A 174 -27.27 13.92 4.26
CA SER A 174 -27.66 15.14 3.56
C SER A 174 -27.12 15.22 2.13
N CYS A 175 -25.93 14.66 1.89
CA CYS A 175 -25.36 14.64 0.55
C CYS A 175 -26.10 13.74 -0.45
N LEU A 176 -26.85 12.73 0.01
CA LEU A 176 -27.60 11.85 -0.91
C LEU A 176 -28.80 12.57 -1.52
N SER A 177 -29.57 13.29 -0.72
CA SER A 177 -30.79 13.97 -1.17
C SER A 177 -30.50 15.13 -2.14
N ALA A 178 -29.29 15.67 -2.11
CA ALA A 178 -28.84 16.73 -3.00
C ALA A 178 -28.32 16.25 -4.36
N LEU A 179 -28.22 14.92 -4.59
CA LEU A 179 -27.65 14.37 -5.82
C LEU A 179 -28.72 13.86 -6.80
N PRO A 180 -28.50 14.05 -8.12
CA PRO A 180 -29.41 13.49 -9.11
C PRO A 180 -29.43 11.96 -9.02
N GLU A 181 -30.64 11.39 -9.12
CA GLU A 181 -30.84 9.94 -9.13
C GLU A 181 -30.10 9.30 -10.32
N GLY A 182 -29.42 8.18 -10.07
CA GLY A 182 -28.57 7.48 -11.03
C GLY A 182 -27.22 8.14 -11.29
N SER A 183 -26.91 9.27 -10.65
CA SER A 183 -25.61 9.92 -10.83
C SER A 183 -24.46 9.06 -10.28
N ARG A 184 -23.28 9.19 -10.88
CA ARG A 184 -22.06 8.51 -10.41
C ARG A 184 -21.79 8.81 -8.93
N GLN A 185 -22.08 10.02 -8.50
CA GLN A 185 -21.86 10.55 -7.18
C GLN A 185 -22.83 9.93 -6.17
N GLU A 186 -24.11 9.82 -6.54
CA GLU A 186 -25.10 9.16 -5.68
C GLU A 186 -24.71 7.70 -5.45
N ASN A 187 -24.31 6.98 -6.52
CA ASN A 187 -23.82 5.60 -6.40
C ASN A 187 -22.64 5.47 -5.43
N ILE A 188 -21.66 6.38 -5.52
CA ILE A 188 -20.50 6.40 -4.63
C ILE A 188 -20.95 6.48 -3.16
N ILE A 189 -21.83 7.42 -2.84
CA ILE A 189 -22.28 7.60 -1.46
C ILE A 189 -23.10 6.38 -1.01
N ARG A 190 -24.10 5.98 -1.81
CA ARG A 190 -24.96 4.84 -1.52
C ARG A 190 -24.14 3.60 -1.19
N ASN A 191 -23.13 3.31 -2.00
CA ASN A 191 -22.26 2.15 -1.82
C ASN A 191 -21.33 2.30 -0.61
N VAL A 192 -20.80 3.49 -0.34
CA VAL A 192 -20.02 3.76 0.88
C VAL A 192 -20.86 3.58 2.15
N LEU A 193 -22.14 3.94 2.13
CA LEU A 193 -23.06 3.68 3.24
C LEU A 193 -23.31 2.19 3.46
N VAL A 194 -23.42 1.42 2.38
CA VAL A 194 -23.50 -0.06 2.49
C VAL A 194 -22.23 -0.60 3.15
N LEU A 195 -21.05 -0.15 2.73
CA LEU A 195 -19.77 -0.56 3.34
C LEU A 195 -19.66 -0.15 4.82
N ARG A 196 -20.13 1.05 5.18
CA ARG A 196 -20.21 1.50 6.57
C ARG A 196 -21.08 0.56 7.41
N ARG A 197 -22.28 0.23 6.92
CA ARG A 197 -23.22 -0.69 7.59
C ARG A 197 -22.64 -2.11 7.74
N LEU A 198 -21.76 -2.53 6.83
CA LEU A 198 -21.01 -3.78 6.95
C LEU A 198 -19.85 -3.72 7.96
N GLY A 199 -19.58 -2.55 8.55
CA GLY A 199 -18.53 -2.37 9.54
C GLY A 199 -17.15 -2.03 8.97
N VAL A 200 -17.07 -1.58 7.72
CA VAL A 200 -15.81 -1.10 7.13
C VAL A 200 -15.35 0.19 7.85
N PRO A 201 -14.13 0.23 8.41
CA PRO A 201 -13.62 1.37 9.17
C PRO A 201 -13.56 2.67 8.35
N GLN A 202 -13.83 3.82 9.00
CA GLN A 202 -13.80 5.16 8.39
C GLN A 202 -12.57 5.40 7.52
N LYS A 203 -11.37 5.03 8.03
CA LYS A 203 -10.11 5.20 7.31
C LYS A 203 -10.11 4.52 5.93
N LEU A 204 -10.74 3.35 5.82
CA LEU A 204 -10.86 2.62 4.56
C LEU A 204 -11.93 3.24 3.66
N LEU A 205 -13.06 3.68 4.22
CA LEU A 205 -14.12 4.39 3.48
C LEU A 205 -13.59 5.69 2.84
N PHE A 206 -12.85 6.49 3.60
CA PHE A 206 -12.24 7.73 3.10
C PHE A 206 -11.23 7.47 1.97
N SER A 207 -10.51 6.35 2.05
CA SER A 207 -9.59 5.95 0.99
C SER A 207 -10.31 5.60 -0.33
N LEU A 208 -11.50 5.00 -0.23
CA LEU A 208 -12.36 4.65 -1.38
C LEU A 208 -12.91 5.88 -2.07
N LEU A 209 -13.29 6.91 -1.31
CA LEU A 209 -13.79 8.17 -1.85
C LEU A 209 -12.74 8.94 -2.67
N ILE A 210 -11.45 8.86 -2.31
CA ILE A 210 -10.37 9.56 -3.03
C ILE A 210 -9.77 8.70 -4.14
N SER A 211 -9.27 7.52 -3.78
CA SER A 211 -8.28 6.80 -4.60
C SER A 211 -8.90 5.63 -5.38
N CYS A 212 -10.16 5.28 -5.11
CA CYS A 212 -10.83 4.10 -5.66
C CYS A 212 -12.31 4.36 -5.94
N SER A 213 -12.67 5.60 -6.29
CA SER A 213 -14.07 6.03 -6.46
C SER A 213 -14.79 5.31 -7.60
N HIS A 214 -14.05 4.73 -8.55
CA HIS A 214 -14.60 3.95 -9.66
C HIS A 214 -15.15 2.57 -9.25
N ILE A 215 -14.69 2.02 -8.12
CA ILE A 215 -15.17 0.74 -7.58
C ILE A 215 -16.54 0.92 -6.97
N VAL A 216 -16.67 1.97 -6.16
CA VAL A 216 -17.90 2.31 -5.46
C VAL A 216 -18.88 3.12 -6.32
N SER A 217 -18.55 3.45 -7.57
CA SER A 217 -19.49 4.17 -8.46
C SER A 217 -20.40 3.28 -9.29
N GLY A 218 -20.16 1.97 -9.34
CA GLY A 218 -21.01 1.01 -10.05
C GLY A 218 -22.27 0.65 -9.25
N LYS A 219 -23.37 0.31 -9.91
CA LYS A 219 -24.61 -0.15 -9.25
C LYS A 219 -24.61 -1.68 -9.10
N GLU A 220 -25.10 -2.40 -10.11
CA GLU A 220 -25.25 -3.86 -10.10
C GLU A 220 -23.92 -4.58 -9.86
N ARG A 221 -22.89 -4.19 -10.60
CA ARG A 221 -21.55 -4.78 -10.48
C ARG A 221 -20.95 -4.62 -9.08
N PHE A 222 -21.24 -3.51 -8.39
CA PHE A 222 -20.76 -3.31 -7.02
C PHE A 222 -21.43 -4.28 -6.06
N GLU A 223 -22.76 -4.40 -6.13
CA GLU A 223 -23.56 -5.29 -5.27
C GLU A 223 -23.16 -6.76 -5.46
N GLU A 224 -23.00 -7.20 -6.71
CA GLU A 224 -22.51 -8.56 -7.02
C GLU A 224 -21.10 -8.82 -6.48
N SER A 225 -20.18 -7.86 -6.67
CA SER A 225 -18.79 -7.98 -6.21
C SER A 225 -18.72 -8.00 -4.69
N LEU A 226 -19.51 -7.16 -4.03
CA LEU A 226 -19.62 -7.09 -2.58
C LEU A 226 -20.14 -8.40 -2.00
N LYS A 227 -21.21 -8.95 -2.59
CA LYS A 227 -21.76 -10.25 -2.22
C LYS A 227 -20.70 -11.35 -2.32
N LYS A 228 -19.98 -11.43 -3.45
CA LYS A 228 -18.90 -12.42 -3.65
C LYS A 228 -17.82 -12.33 -2.57
N VAL A 229 -17.35 -11.13 -2.25
CA VAL A 229 -16.29 -10.93 -1.23
C VAL A 229 -16.76 -11.28 0.18
N VAL A 230 -18.02 -10.98 0.51
CA VAL A 230 -18.63 -11.39 1.79
C VAL A 230 -18.77 -12.91 1.86
N GLU A 231 -19.26 -13.56 0.79
CA GLU A 231 -19.38 -15.03 0.70
C GLU A 231 -18.02 -15.72 0.83
N MET A 232 -16.96 -15.14 0.26
CA MET A 232 -15.58 -15.63 0.43
C MET A 232 -15.07 -15.55 1.88
N GLY A 233 -15.75 -14.81 2.77
CA GLY A 233 -15.40 -14.71 4.18
C GLY A 233 -14.29 -13.69 4.48
N PHE A 234 -14.14 -12.65 3.65
CA PHE A 234 -13.27 -11.53 3.99
C PHE A 234 -13.86 -10.69 5.12
N ASP A 235 -13.06 -10.36 6.13
CA ASP A 235 -13.48 -9.48 7.23
C ASP A 235 -13.53 -8.02 6.77
N PRO A 236 -14.72 -7.35 6.77
CA PRO A 236 -14.89 -5.95 6.39
C PRO A 236 -13.99 -4.96 7.16
N ARG A 237 -13.50 -5.35 8.34
CA ARG A 237 -12.63 -4.51 9.17
C ARG A 237 -11.19 -4.41 8.67
N THR A 238 -10.82 -5.25 7.71
CA THR A 238 -9.43 -5.36 7.23
C THR A 238 -9.23 -4.65 5.88
N SER A 239 -8.02 -4.17 5.62
CA SER A 239 -7.66 -3.63 4.30
C SER A 239 -7.77 -4.68 3.18
N LYS A 240 -7.62 -5.97 3.53
CA LYS A 240 -7.74 -7.10 2.60
C LYS A 240 -9.13 -7.18 1.98
N PHE A 241 -10.18 -6.85 2.74
CA PHE A 241 -11.54 -6.81 2.21
C PHE A 241 -11.68 -5.77 1.09
N VAL A 242 -11.17 -4.56 1.29
CA VAL A 242 -11.22 -3.51 0.27
C VAL A 242 -10.38 -3.88 -0.95
N GLU A 243 -9.24 -4.52 -0.74
CA GLU A 243 -8.39 -5.01 -1.82
C GLU A 243 -9.05 -6.16 -2.62
N ALA A 244 -9.67 -7.12 -1.95
CA ALA A 244 -10.43 -8.19 -2.59
C ALA A 244 -11.62 -7.64 -3.37
N LEU A 245 -12.37 -6.69 -2.78
CA LEU A 245 -13.48 -6.00 -3.45
C LEU A 245 -13.02 -5.29 -4.73
N ARG A 246 -11.85 -4.64 -4.68
CA ARG A 246 -11.25 -4.03 -5.86
C ARG A 246 -10.98 -5.05 -6.96
N ILE A 247 -10.41 -6.19 -6.60
CA ILE A 247 -10.01 -7.21 -7.57
C ILE A 247 -11.23 -7.87 -8.19
N VAL A 248 -12.17 -8.35 -7.36
CA VAL A 248 -13.42 -8.97 -7.83
C VAL A 248 -14.24 -7.98 -8.66
N TYR A 249 -14.28 -6.70 -8.27
CA TYR A 249 -14.97 -5.68 -9.07
C TYR A 249 -14.34 -5.48 -10.45
N GLN A 250 -13.01 -5.54 -10.57
CA GLN A 250 -12.32 -5.26 -11.84
C GLN A 250 -12.33 -6.44 -12.80
N MET A 251 -12.44 -7.67 -12.29
CA MET A 251 -12.26 -8.88 -13.07
C MET A 251 -13.60 -9.53 -13.44
N SER A 252 -13.65 -10.15 -14.62
CA SER A 252 -14.77 -11.04 -14.96
C SER A 252 -14.58 -12.40 -14.27
N ASP A 253 -15.66 -13.15 -14.07
CA ASP A 253 -15.57 -14.51 -13.53
C ASP A 253 -14.69 -15.41 -14.39
N LYS A 254 -14.75 -15.24 -15.72
CA LYS A 254 -13.86 -15.94 -16.65
C LYS A 254 -12.38 -15.60 -16.41
N THR A 255 -12.04 -14.33 -16.19
CA THR A 255 -10.65 -13.94 -15.92
C THR A 255 -10.13 -14.50 -14.60
N VAL A 256 -11.00 -14.59 -13.58
CA VAL A 256 -10.64 -15.22 -12.30
C VAL A 256 -10.40 -16.72 -12.51
N GLU A 257 -11.29 -17.39 -13.24
CA GLU A 257 -11.18 -18.81 -13.58
C GLU A 257 -9.91 -19.12 -14.39
N ASP A 258 -9.64 -18.34 -15.45
CA ASP A 258 -8.45 -18.52 -16.30
C ASP A 258 -7.15 -18.38 -15.47
N LYS A 259 -7.11 -17.47 -14.48
CA LYS A 259 -5.99 -17.34 -13.55
C LYS A 259 -5.87 -18.50 -12.58
N VAL A 260 -6.97 -18.97 -12.00
CA VAL A 260 -6.96 -20.13 -11.10
C VAL A 260 -6.48 -21.37 -11.87
N ASN A 261 -6.95 -21.56 -13.11
CA ASN A 261 -6.51 -22.62 -14.01
C ASN A 261 -5.03 -22.49 -14.37
N LEU A 262 -4.53 -21.27 -14.56
CA LEU A 262 -3.10 -21.03 -14.75
C LEU A 262 -2.29 -21.50 -13.54
N TYR A 263 -2.65 -21.08 -12.32
CA TYR A 263 -1.97 -21.56 -11.11
C TYR A 263 -2.05 -23.08 -10.97
N ASN A 264 -3.20 -23.69 -11.29
CA ASN A 264 -3.35 -25.14 -11.29
C ASN A 264 -2.37 -25.83 -12.25
N ARG A 265 -2.23 -25.33 -13.49
CA ARG A 265 -1.23 -25.81 -14.46
C ARG A 265 0.22 -25.61 -13.99
N LEU A 266 0.46 -24.64 -13.12
CA LEU A 266 1.77 -24.40 -12.51
C LEU A 266 2.05 -25.33 -11.31
N GLY A 267 1.06 -26.08 -10.82
CA GLY A 267 1.21 -27.09 -9.77
C GLY A 267 0.55 -26.72 -8.44
N PHE A 268 -0.23 -25.64 -8.38
CA PHE A 268 -0.96 -25.24 -7.16
C PHE A 268 -2.30 -25.95 -7.10
N ALA A 269 -2.68 -26.51 -5.94
CA ALA A 269 -4.06 -26.97 -5.75
C ALA A 269 -5.03 -25.78 -5.84
N VAL A 270 -6.22 -25.99 -6.38
CA VAL A 270 -7.24 -24.92 -6.53
C VAL A 270 -7.59 -24.33 -5.16
N GLU A 271 -7.67 -25.16 -4.14
CA GLU A 271 -7.93 -24.78 -2.75
C GLU A 271 -6.81 -23.87 -2.22
N ASP A 272 -5.54 -24.21 -2.49
CA ASP A 272 -4.39 -23.40 -2.09
C ASP A 272 -4.42 -22.01 -2.73
N VAL A 273 -4.84 -21.90 -4.01
CA VAL A 273 -4.96 -20.62 -4.70
C VAL A 273 -5.98 -19.71 -3.99
N TRP A 274 -7.12 -20.28 -3.56
CA TRP A 274 -8.14 -19.53 -2.83
C TRP A 274 -7.68 -19.15 -1.43
N GLU A 275 -6.99 -20.03 -0.71
CA GLU A 275 -6.38 -19.70 0.59
C GLU A 275 -5.33 -18.59 0.46
N MET A 276 -4.49 -18.67 -0.56
CA MET A 276 -3.51 -17.63 -0.87
C MET A 276 -4.20 -16.31 -1.21
N PHE A 277 -5.29 -16.32 -2.00
CA PHE A 277 -6.04 -15.10 -2.30
C PHE A 277 -6.67 -14.47 -1.06
N LYS A 278 -7.23 -15.28 -0.14
CA LYS A 278 -7.73 -14.78 1.16
C LYS A 278 -6.63 -14.16 2.00
N LYS A 279 -5.44 -14.76 2.00
CA LYS A 279 -4.29 -14.25 2.76
C LYS A 279 -3.66 -13.02 2.10
N TYR A 280 -3.62 -12.99 0.77
CA TYR A 280 -2.91 -12.04 -0.09
C TYR A 280 -3.74 -11.70 -1.34
N PRO A 281 -4.74 -10.80 -1.23
CA PRO A 281 -5.65 -10.51 -2.34
C PRO A 281 -4.95 -10.11 -3.64
N PHE A 282 -3.87 -9.32 -3.56
CA PHE A 282 -3.11 -8.86 -4.72
C PHE A 282 -2.63 -9.98 -5.67
N LEU A 283 -2.57 -11.24 -5.22
CA LEU A 283 -2.14 -12.38 -6.02
C LEU A 283 -2.86 -12.44 -7.38
N LEU A 284 -4.19 -12.31 -7.38
CA LEU A 284 -4.99 -12.36 -8.61
C LEU A 284 -4.88 -11.10 -9.47
N ALA A 285 -4.34 -10.00 -8.92
CA ALA A 285 -4.07 -8.78 -9.68
C ALA A 285 -2.83 -8.90 -10.58
N ILE A 286 -1.98 -9.90 -10.37
CA ILE A 286 -0.77 -10.13 -11.18
C ILE A 286 -1.18 -10.67 -12.55
N SER A 287 -0.58 -10.14 -13.62
CA SER A 287 -0.90 -10.56 -14.99
C SER A 287 -0.45 -12.01 -15.23
N GLU A 288 -1.17 -12.73 -16.10
CA GLU A 288 -0.82 -14.12 -16.46
C GLU A 288 0.58 -14.20 -17.07
N LYS A 289 0.94 -13.22 -17.93
CA LYS A 289 2.28 -13.07 -18.48
C LYS A 289 3.36 -12.99 -17.40
N ASN A 290 3.12 -12.20 -16.34
CA ASN A 290 4.09 -12.04 -15.26
C ASN A 290 4.22 -13.31 -14.43
N ILE A 291 3.11 -14.00 -14.16
CA ILE A 291 3.09 -15.29 -13.45
C ILE A 291 3.91 -16.33 -14.24
N LEU A 292 3.67 -16.44 -15.55
CA LEU A 292 4.39 -17.37 -16.44
C LEU A 292 5.88 -17.04 -16.53
N ASN A 293 6.23 -15.78 -16.79
CA ASN A 293 7.63 -15.35 -16.87
C ASN A 293 8.37 -15.58 -15.55
N SER A 294 7.70 -15.38 -14.41
CA SER A 294 8.27 -15.69 -13.09
C SER A 294 8.53 -17.19 -12.96
N PHE A 295 7.53 -18.03 -13.26
CA PHE A 295 7.67 -19.48 -13.24
C PHE A 295 8.84 -19.96 -14.11
N GLU A 296 8.89 -19.53 -15.37
CA GLU A 296 9.97 -19.86 -16.32
C GLU A 296 11.33 -19.41 -15.81
N THR A 297 11.42 -18.22 -15.22
CA THR A 297 12.65 -17.71 -14.63
C THR A 297 13.15 -18.62 -13.51
N PHE A 298 12.28 -19.06 -12.61
CA PHE A 298 12.66 -19.97 -11.52
C PHE A 298 13.07 -21.35 -12.04
N MET A 299 12.37 -21.90 -13.04
CA MET A 299 12.77 -23.17 -13.67
C MET A 299 14.16 -23.07 -14.31
N ARG A 300 14.46 -21.95 -15.00
CA ARG A 300 15.79 -21.69 -15.59
C ARG A 300 16.91 -21.62 -14.54
N LEU A 301 16.56 -21.19 -13.33
CA LEU A 301 17.47 -21.11 -12.19
C LEU A 301 17.55 -22.43 -11.39
N ALA A 302 17.13 -23.55 -11.99
CA ALA A 302 17.15 -24.89 -11.43
C ALA A 302 16.27 -25.11 -10.20
N PHE A 303 15.24 -24.26 -9.99
CA PHE A 303 14.19 -24.56 -9.02
C PHE A 303 13.25 -25.61 -9.62
N THR A 304 12.87 -26.59 -8.81
CA THR A 304 11.81 -27.54 -9.15
C THR A 304 10.44 -26.88 -9.04
N ARG A 305 9.44 -27.49 -9.69
CA ARG A 305 8.06 -27.04 -9.60
C ARG A 305 7.54 -27.03 -8.16
N ASP A 306 7.85 -28.06 -7.38
CA ASP A 306 7.40 -28.18 -5.99
C ASP A 306 8.05 -27.11 -5.09
N GLU A 307 9.35 -26.85 -5.28
CA GLU A 307 10.05 -25.75 -4.61
C GLU A 307 9.41 -24.40 -4.95
N PHE A 308 9.09 -24.15 -6.23
CA PHE A 308 8.39 -22.94 -6.64
C PHE A 308 7.02 -22.81 -5.95
N VAL A 309 6.21 -23.87 -5.95
CA VAL A 309 4.89 -23.87 -5.29
C VAL A 309 5.02 -23.58 -3.79
N ARG A 310 5.91 -24.30 -3.07
CA ARG A 310 6.17 -24.05 -1.64
C ARG A 310 6.57 -22.60 -1.39
N MET A 311 7.53 -22.11 -2.17
CA MET A 311 8.08 -20.76 -2.06
C MET A 311 6.99 -19.70 -2.23
N VAL A 312 6.16 -19.82 -3.27
CA VAL A 312 5.10 -18.86 -3.59
C VAL A 312 3.95 -18.91 -2.57
N LYS A 313 3.61 -20.09 -2.03
CA LYS A 313 2.60 -20.22 -0.94
C LYS A 313 3.01 -19.41 0.31
N HIS A 314 4.31 -19.41 0.64
CA HIS A 314 4.82 -18.65 1.77
C HIS A 314 5.09 -17.18 1.44
N CYS A 315 5.46 -16.87 0.20
CA CYS A 315 6.01 -15.57 -0.21
C CYS A 315 5.54 -15.18 -1.62
N PRO A 316 4.25 -14.93 -1.85
CA PRO A 316 3.72 -14.69 -3.20
C PRO A 316 4.26 -13.41 -3.85
N GLN A 317 4.85 -12.50 -3.07
CA GLN A 317 5.51 -11.31 -3.61
C GLN A 317 6.68 -11.64 -4.56
N CYS A 318 7.27 -12.84 -4.48
CA CYS A 318 8.39 -13.21 -5.35
C CYS A 318 7.98 -13.28 -6.83
N ILE A 319 6.70 -13.56 -7.14
CA ILE A 319 6.21 -13.62 -8.52
C ILE A 319 5.95 -12.25 -9.15
N GLY A 320 5.98 -11.19 -8.33
CA GLY A 320 5.88 -9.81 -8.80
C GLY A 320 7.24 -9.17 -9.14
N LEU A 321 8.35 -9.87 -8.91
CA LEU A 321 9.69 -9.37 -9.17
C LEU A 321 10.09 -9.54 -10.64
N SER A 322 10.98 -8.67 -11.13
CA SER A 322 11.52 -8.82 -12.48
C SER A 322 12.43 -10.05 -12.57
N SER A 323 12.44 -10.69 -13.74
CA SER A 323 13.28 -11.85 -14.01
C SER A 323 14.77 -11.53 -13.79
N GLU A 324 15.22 -10.35 -14.23
CA GLU A 324 16.59 -9.86 -14.01
C GLU A 324 16.96 -9.82 -12.52
N LEU A 325 16.07 -9.29 -11.68
CA LEU A 325 16.34 -9.15 -10.25
C LEU A 325 16.39 -10.52 -9.55
N VAL A 326 15.48 -11.42 -9.91
CA VAL A 326 15.46 -12.80 -9.39
C VAL A 326 16.73 -13.52 -9.80
N THR A 327 17.11 -13.47 -11.08
CA THR A 327 18.33 -14.09 -11.61
C THR A 327 19.58 -13.57 -10.90
N LYS A 328 19.78 -12.24 -10.83
CA LYS A 328 20.95 -11.65 -10.17
C LYS A 328 21.08 -12.08 -8.71
N LYS A 329 19.97 -12.10 -7.97
CA LYS A 329 19.98 -12.50 -6.55
C LYS A 329 20.23 -13.98 -6.39
N THR A 330 19.60 -14.82 -7.19
CA THR A 330 19.82 -16.28 -7.13
C THR A 330 21.25 -16.64 -7.51
N GLU A 331 21.79 -16.10 -8.61
CA GLU A 331 23.18 -16.37 -9.02
C GLU A 331 24.18 -15.92 -7.95
N PHE A 332 23.95 -14.77 -7.32
CA PHE A 332 24.80 -14.34 -6.22
C PHE A 332 24.70 -15.28 -5.01
N LEU A 333 23.49 -15.69 -4.61
CA LEU A 333 23.31 -16.56 -3.44
C LEU A 333 23.80 -18.00 -3.69
N VAL A 334 23.49 -18.56 -4.85
CA VAL A 334 23.78 -19.96 -5.17
C VAL A 334 25.17 -20.13 -5.75
N ASN A 335 25.52 -19.36 -6.78
CA ASN A 335 26.79 -19.56 -7.49
C ASN A 335 27.95 -18.89 -6.75
N THR A 336 27.72 -17.71 -6.15
CA THR A 336 28.80 -16.94 -5.49
C THR A 336 28.92 -17.24 -3.99
N MET A 337 27.79 -17.41 -3.30
CA MET A 337 27.77 -17.69 -1.86
C MET A 337 27.59 -19.16 -1.53
N ILE A 338 27.56 -20.06 -2.52
CA ILE A 338 27.49 -21.53 -2.36
C ILE A 338 26.31 -22.05 -1.54
N TRP A 339 25.25 -21.26 -1.32
CA TRP A 339 24.00 -21.76 -0.77
C TRP A 339 23.28 -22.63 -1.80
N THR A 340 22.50 -23.59 -1.35
CA THR A 340 21.68 -24.40 -2.25
C THR A 340 20.41 -23.67 -2.67
N VAL A 341 19.76 -24.14 -3.73
CA VAL A 341 18.42 -23.68 -4.12
C VAL A 341 17.43 -23.87 -2.96
N GLU A 342 17.47 -25.01 -2.27
CA GLU A 342 16.58 -25.30 -1.13
C GLU A 342 16.79 -24.32 0.04
N ASP A 343 18.02 -23.85 0.29
CA ASP A 343 18.28 -22.80 1.30
C ASP A 343 17.54 -21.49 0.98
N VAL A 344 17.47 -21.15 -0.31
CA VAL A 344 16.74 -19.98 -0.83
C VAL A 344 15.23 -20.21 -0.79
N VAL A 345 14.76 -21.39 -1.17
CA VAL A 345 13.32 -21.81 -1.11
C VAL A 345 12.79 -21.76 0.31
N SER A 346 13.59 -22.18 1.28
CA SER A 346 13.27 -22.09 2.71
C SER A 346 13.25 -20.66 3.25
N ASN A 347 13.84 -19.69 2.53
CA ASN A 347 13.95 -18.29 2.95
C ASN A 347 13.58 -17.28 1.84
N PRO A 348 12.40 -17.35 1.23
CA PRO A 348 12.08 -16.58 0.02
C PRO A 348 12.01 -15.07 0.24
N ALA A 349 11.92 -14.62 1.50
CA ALA A 349 12.01 -13.23 1.88
C ALA A 349 13.32 -12.56 1.42
N VAL A 350 14.38 -13.32 1.14
CA VAL A 350 15.65 -12.78 0.60
C VAL A 350 15.47 -11.99 -0.68
N PHE A 351 14.51 -12.39 -1.53
CA PHE A 351 14.22 -11.67 -2.77
C PHE A 351 13.64 -10.27 -2.52
N GLY A 352 13.10 -10.00 -1.33
CA GLY A 352 12.60 -8.69 -0.91
C GLY A 352 13.69 -7.72 -0.42
N TYR A 353 14.91 -8.18 -0.13
CA TYR A 353 15.98 -7.32 0.37
C TYR A 353 16.81 -6.71 -0.77
N SER A 354 17.37 -5.51 -0.55
CA SER A 354 18.28 -4.88 -1.52
C SER A 354 19.57 -5.70 -1.63
N LEU A 355 19.98 -5.95 -2.87
CA LEU A 355 21.20 -6.68 -3.17
C LEU A 355 22.41 -5.90 -2.63
N GLU A 356 22.48 -4.62 -2.96
CA GLU A 356 23.60 -3.71 -2.70
C GLU A 356 23.65 -3.28 -1.24
N LYS A 357 22.49 -2.95 -0.64
CA LYS A 357 22.44 -2.37 0.70
C LYS A 357 22.39 -3.39 1.83
N ARG A 358 22.00 -4.64 1.54
CA ARG A 358 21.83 -5.67 2.58
C ARG A 358 22.48 -7.00 2.23
N ILE A 359 22.23 -7.55 1.05
CA ILE A 359 22.69 -8.91 0.73
C ILE A 359 24.21 -8.94 0.59
N VAL A 360 24.78 -8.13 -0.31
CA VAL A 360 26.22 -8.10 -0.59
C VAL A 360 27.06 -7.77 0.66
N PRO A 361 26.78 -6.71 1.45
CA PRO A 361 27.62 -6.37 2.60
C PRO A 361 27.67 -7.50 3.65
N ARG A 362 26.53 -8.16 3.90
CA ARG A 362 26.47 -9.29 4.83
C ARG A 362 27.18 -10.52 4.28
N CYS A 363 27.01 -10.79 3.00
CA CYS A 363 27.67 -11.92 2.33
C CYS A 363 29.19 -11.74 2.29
N ASN A 364 29.70 -10.52 2.13
CA ASN A 364 31.14 -10.25 2.19
C ASN A 364 31.74 -10.54 3.57
N VAL A 365 31.04 -10.17 4.66
CA VAL A 365 31.43 -10.56 6.02
C VAL A 365 31.48 -12.09 6.15
N ILE A 366 30.45 -12.79 5.67
CA ILE A 366 30.42 -14.25 5.72
C ILE A 366 31.55 -14.87 4.88
N LYS A 367 31.84 -14.34 3.69
CA LYS A 367 32.98 -14.79 2.87
C LYS A 367 34.30 -14.63 3.62
N ALA A 368 34.54 -13.48 4.25
CA ALA A 368 35.75 -13.24 5.05
C ALA A 368 35.89 -14.25 6.20
N LEU A 369 34.77 -14.58 6.86
CA LEU A 369 34.76 -15.63 7.89
C LEU A 369 34.99 -17.03 7.32
N MET A 370 34.46 -17.33 6.14
CA MET A 370 34.66 -18.62 5.47
C MET A 370 36.12 -18.84 5.08
N PHE A 371 36.81 -17.81 4.58
CA PHE A 371 38.25 -17.88 4.33
C PHE A 371 39.09 -18.16 5.59
N ARG A 372 38.54 -17.87 6.78
CA ARG A 372 39.15 -18.14 8.09
C ARG A 372 38.68 -19.48 8.68
N GLY A 373 38.10 -20.37 7.88
CA GLY A 373 37.71 -21.73 8.27
C GLY A 373 36.32 -21.87 8.89
N ASN A 374 35.49 -20.83 8.87
CA ASN A 374 34.09 -20.95 9.34
C ASN A 374 33.21 -21.60 8.26
N GLY A 375 32.26 -22.43 8.68
CA GLY A 375 31.23 -22.98 7.78
C GLY A 375 30.23 -21.93 7.30
N ILE A 376 29.52 -22.23 6.20
CA ILE A 376 28.46 -21.36 5.70
C ILE A 376 27.23 -21.39 6.63
N PRO A 377 26.79 -20.25 7.19
CA PRO A 377 25.59 -20.21 8.01
C PRO A 377 24.33 -20.25 7.14
N SER A 378 23.19 -20.63 7.72
CA SER A 378 21.91 -20.60 7.01
C SER A 378 21.54 -19.18 6.52
N VAL A 379 21.03 -19.12 5.29
CA VAL A 379 20.54 -17.90 4.60
C VAL A 379 19.68 -17.04 5.51
N GLY A 380 18.74 -17.64 6.23
CA GLY A 380 17.81 -16.94 7.11
C GLY A 380 18.52 -16.17 8.23
N TYR A 381 19.51 -16.80 8.86
CA TYR A 381 20.27 -16.17 9.95
C TYR A 381 21.17 -15.03 9.48
N VAL A 382 21.59 -15.05 8.21
CA VAL A 382 22.43 -14.01 7.61
C VAL A 382 21.57 -12.86 7.08
N LEU A 383 20.54 -13.12 6.27
CA LEU A 383 19.89 -12.09 5.47
C LEU A 383 18.58 -11.54 6.05
N VAL A 384 17.86 -12.33 6.84
CA VAL A 384 16.52 -11.94 7.33
C VAL A 384 16.60 -11.09 8.60
N CYS A 385 17.62 -11.32 9.44
CA CYS A 385 17.75 -10.67 10.74
C CYS A 385 18.05 -9.15 10.66
N LYS A 386 17.86 -8.44 11.78
CA LYS A 386 18.24 -7.02 11.92
C LYS A 386 19.76 -6.86 11.94
N ASP A 387 20.25 -5.68 11.58
CA ASP A 387 21.70 -5.39 11.51
C ASP A 387 22.39 -5.65 12.85
N GLU A 388 21.79 -5.23 13.97
CA GLU A 388 22.36 -5.48 15.30
C GLU A 388 22.53 -6.97 15.61
N VAL A 389 21.54 -7.79 15.26
CA VAL A 389 21.59 -9.24 15.45
C VAL A 389 22.66 -9.87 14.56
N PHE A 390 22.77 -9.41 13.31
CA PHE A 390 23.81 -9.83 12.39
C PHE A 390 25.20 -9.50 12.93
N LEU A 391 25.42 -8.25 13.33
CA LEU A 391 26.70 -7.76 13.84
C LEU A 391 27.12 -8.49 15.11
N ASN A 392 26.20 -8.70 16.05
CA ASN A 392 26.52 -9.44 17.27
C ASN A 392 26.90 -10.90 16.98
N ARG A 393 26.25 -11.54 16.00
CA ARG A 393 26.48 -12.96 15.69
C ARG A 393 27.74 -13.20 14.85
N TYR A 394 28.09 -12.30 13.95
CA TYR A 394 29.14 -12.56 12.95
C TYR A 394 30.31 -11.58 13.02
N VAL A 395 30.18 -10.47 13.75
CA VAL A 395 31.24 -9.46 13.82
C VAL A 395 31.76 -9.32 15.24
N ARG A 396 30.92 -8.94 16.20
CA ARG A 396 31.34 -8.61 17.58
C ARG A 396 31.59 -9.82 18.48
N LYS A 397 31.29 -11.03 18.03
CA LYS A 397 31.53 -12.26 18.80
C LYS A 397 33.01 -12.67 18.89
N HIS A 398 33.87 -12.04 18.09
CA HIS A 398 35.29 -12.36 18.02
C HIS A 398 36.05 -11.54 19.06
N ASP A 399 36.94 -12.19 19.81
CA ASP A 399 37.77 -11.53 20.83
C ASP A 399 38.89 -10.66 20.21
N ASP A 400 39.29 -11.00 18.98
CA ASP A 400 40.27 -10.25 18.19
C ASP A 400 39.68 -8.92 17.71
N LYS A 401 40.15 -7.82 18.30
CA LYS A 401 39.70 -6.45 17.98
C LYS A 401 40.04 -6.02 16.56
N GLU A 402 41.14 -6.51 15.98
CA GLU A 402 41.53 -6.18 14.61
C GLU A 402 40.59 -6.86 13.62
N LEU A 403 40.28 -8.14 13.86
CA LEU A 403 39.28 -8.87 13.09
C LEU A 403 37.90 -8.21 13.19
N VAL A 404 37.47 -7.79 14.39
CA VAL A 404 36.20 -7.08 14.56
C VAL A 404 36.18 -5.79 13.73
N ALA A 405 37.27 -5.01 13.75
CA ALA A 405 37.38 -3.77 12.98
C ALA A 405 37.34 -4.03 11.46
N GLU A 406 38.06 -5.04 10.98
CA GLU A 406 38.04 -5.47 9.57
C GLU A 406 36.64 -5.89 9.11
N LEU A 407 35.97 -6.76 9.87
CA LEU A 407 34.62 -7.24 9.53
C LEU A 407 33.58 -6.10 9.60
N MET A 408 33.74 -5.17 10.53
CA MET A 408 32.91 -3.95 10.57
C MET A 408 33.13 -3.10 9.32
N ALA A 409 34.37 -2.91 8.88
CA ALA A 409 34.69 -2.15 7.66
C ALA A 409 34.06 -2.80 6.42
N ILE A 410 34.18 -4.13 6.28
CA ILE A 410 33.54 -4.91 5.21
C ILE A 410 32.02 -4.76 5.24
N PHE A 411 31.39 -4.84 6.42
CA PHE A 411 29.94 -4.69 6.57
C PHE A 411 29.46 -3.29 6.19
N THR A 412 30.21 -2.26 6.55
CA THR A 412 29.85 -0.87 6.24
C THR A 412 30.13 -0.50 4.81
N GLY A 413 31.14 -1.13 4.18
CA GLY A 413 31.60 -0.98 2.79
C GLY A 413 31.67 0.46 2.31
N ASP A 414 32.86 1.08 2.30
CA ASP A 414 33.16 2.40 1.70
C ASP A 414 31.96 3.36 1.57
N ARG A 415 31.25 3.62 2.68
CA ARG A 415 30.36 4.79 2.80
C ARG A 415 31.17 6.05 3.14
N ALA A 416 32.28 6.21 2.45
CA ALA A 416 33.15 7.37 2.47
C ALA A 416 33.35 7.86 1.04
N SER A 417 32.26 8.24 0.36
CA SER A 417 32.21 9.35 -0.61
C SER A 417 30.76 9.76 -0.83
#